data_AF-A0A8D2DV77-F1
#
_entry.id   AF-A0A8D2DV77-F1
#
_cell.length_a   1.000
_cell.length_b   1.000
_cell.length_c   1.000
_cell.angle_alpha   90.00
_cell.angle_beta   90.00
_cell.angle_gamma   90.00
#
_symmetry.space_group_name_H-M   'P 1'
#
loop_
_entity.id
_entity.type
_entity.pdbx_description
1 polymer ?
#
loop_
_entity_poly.entity_id
_entity_poly.type
_entity_poly.pdbx_seq_one_letter_code
_entity_poly.pdbx_strand_id
1 'polypeptide(L)'
;MLALRLFTCFLQLLAGLALPAVHPQQRALSAETSSSEVEVIPFHEVWGRSYCRALEKLVDIVTEYPSEMEYILSPSCVSLKRCTGCCGDEDLHCLPVETTNVTMQILKIPPEGPPSYVELKFSQHVRCECRPLREKMKPERCSDAVPGT
;
A
#
# COMPACT_ATOMS: atom_id res chain seq x y z
N MET A 1 5.00 0.49 -70.67
CA MET A 1 4.78 -0.71 -69.82
C MET A 1 5.91 -1.00 -68.82
N LEU A 2 7.15 -0.53 -69.02
CA LEU A 2 8.24 -0.70 -68.05
C LEU A 2 8.11 0.21 -66.80
N ALA A 3 7.59 1.43 -66.98
CA ALA A 3 7.36 2.38 -65.88
C ALA A 3 6.30 1.90 -64.88
N LEU A 4 5.26 1.19 -65.34
CA LEU A 4 4.22 0.64 -64.45
C LEU A 4 4.75 -0.54 -63.63
N ARG A 5 5.74 -1.30 -64.13
CA ARG A 5 6.39 -2.40 -63.41
C ARG A 5 7.33 -1.91 -62.31
N LEU A 6 8.05 -0.80 -62.56
CA LEU A 6 8.89 -0.15 -61.54
C LEU A 6 8.02 0.42 -60.40
N PHE A 7 6.86 0.99 -60.73
CA PHE A 7 5.92 1.52 -59.74
C PHE A 7 5.31 0.41 -58.87
N THR A 8 4.99 -0.75 -59.44
CA THR A 8 4.52 -1.91 -58.66
C THR A 8 5.60 -2.49 -57.75
N CYS A 9 6.88 -2.42 -58.14
CA CYS A 9 7.99 -2.89 -57.31
C CYS A 9 8.24 -1.94 -56.13
N PHE A 10 8.11 -0.63 -56.35
CA PHE A 10 8.23 0.39 -55.31
C PHE A 10 7.09 0.33 -54.28
N LEU A 11 5.86 0.06 -54.73
CA LEU A 11 4.70 -0.10 -53.84
C LEU A 11 4.77 -1.41 -53.01
N GLN A 12 5.34 -2.48 -53.55
CA GLN A 12 5.56 -3.74 -52.82
C GLN A 12 6.66 -3.60 -51.74
N LEU A 13 7.69 -2.77 -51.95
CA LEU A 13 8.69 -2.47 -50.92
C LEU A 13 8.13 -1.65 -49.74
N LEU A 14 7.14 -0.77 -49.99
CA LEU A 14 6.54 0.06 -48.95
C LEU A 14 5.48 -0.66 -48.10
N ALA A 15 4.91 -1.77 -48.60
CA ALA A 15 3.95 -2.59 -47.85
C ALA A 15 4.60 -3.68 -46.96
N GLY A 16 5.93 -3.85 -47.02
CA GLY A 16 6.67 -4.86 -46.27
C GLY A 16 6.93 -4.56 -44.78
N LEU A 17 6.47 -3.42 -44.25
CA LEU A 17 6.64 -3.04 -42.84
C LEU A 17 5.37 -3.21 -41.98
N ALA A 18 4.33 -3.87 -42.50
CA ALA A 18 3.11 -4.16 -41.76
C ALA A 18 2.70 -5.64 -41.88
N LEU A 19 3.59 -6.53 -41.43
CA LEU A 19 3.18 -7.83 -40.91
C LEU A 19 3.50 -7.80 -39.41
N PRO A 20 2.54 -8.10 -38.51
CA PRO A 20 2.92 -8.45 -37.15
C PRO A 20 3.82 -9.68 -37.28
N ALA A 21 5.08 -9.53 -36.89
CA ALA A 21 5.97 -10.65 -36.69
C ALA A 21 5.26 -11.57 -35.70
N VAL A 22 4.67 -12.67 -36.21
CA VAL A 22 4.34 -13.83 -35.41
C VAL A 22 5.68 -14.32 -34.92
N HIS A 23 6.06 -13.81 -33.75
CA HIS A 23 7.21 -14.25 -32.99
C HIS A 23 7.07 -15.78 -32.90
N PRO A 24 8.01 -16.56 -33.46
CA PRO A 24 8.05 -17.98 -33.18
C PRO A 24 8.13 -18.06 -31.67
N GLN A 25 7.05 -18.55 -31.06
CA GLN A 25 7.02 -18.87 -29.66
C GLN A 25 8.08 -19.95 -29.48
N GLN A 26 9.31 -19.52 -29.23
CA GLN A 26 10.32 -20.35 -28.60
C GLN A 26 9.71 -20.66 -27.24
N ARG A 27 8.91 -21.72 -27.23
CA ARG A 27 8.78 -22.59 -26.08
C ARG A 27 10.20 -23.03 -25.81
N ALA A 28 10.92 -22.20 -25.04
CA ALA A 28 12.03 -22.65 -24.27
C ALA A 28 11.43 -23.76 -23.42
N LEU A 29 11.55 -24.99 -23.92
CA LEU A 29 11.67 -26.15 -23.07
C LEU A 29 13.02 -25.95 -22.39
N SER A 30 13.06 -25.00 -21.44
CA SER A 30 14.11 -24.93 -20.46
C SER A 30 14.05 -26.29 -19.80
N ALA A 31 15.03 -27.12 -20.13
CA ALA A 31 15.34 -28.31 -19.38
C ALA A 31 15.20 -27.91 -17.91
N GLU A 32 14.25 -28.52 -17.22
CA GLU A 32 14.14 -28.48 -15.77
C GLU A 32 15.41 -29.16 -15.24
N THR A 33 16.51 -28.40 -15.25
CA THR A 33 17.52 -28.56 -14.23
C THR A 33 16.88 -27.96 -13.01
N SER A 34 16.06 -28.79 -12.36
CA SER A 34 15.54 -28.59 -11.01
C SER A 34 16.72 -28.55 -10.04
N SER A 35 17.53 -27.49 -10.12
CA SER A 35 18.19 -26.95 -8.95
C SER A 35 17.29 -25.81 -8.52
N SER A 36 16.37 -26.09 -7.60
CA SER A 36 15.61 -25.07 -6.90
C SER A 36 16.57 -24.30 -5.99
N GLU A 37 17.45 -23.51 -6.60
CA GLU A 37 18.24 -22.54 -5.86
C GLU A 37 17.27 -21.50 -5.31
N VAL A 38 17.13 -21.49 -3.98
CA VAL A 38 16.34 -20.49 -3.29
C VAL A 38 17.02 -19.14 -3.52
N GLU A 39 16.38 -18.26 -4.28
CA GLU A 39 16.85 -16.91 -4.52
C GLU A 39 16.94 -16.14 -3.18
N VAL A 40 18.14 -15.65 -2.84
CA VAL A 40 18.35 -14.86 -1.63
C VAL A 40 18.13 -13.38 -1.94
N ILE A 41 17.13 -12.78 -1.30
CA ILE A 41 16.88 -11.34 -1.40
C ILE A 41 18.03 -10.58 -0.71
N PRO A 42 18.73 -9.67 -1.38
CA PRO A 42 19.87 -8.98 -0.80
C PRO A 42 19.45 -8.03 0.33
N PHE A 43 20.35 -7.83 1.31
CA PHE A 43 20.07 -7.05 2.52
C PHE A 43 19.50 -5.65 2.27
N HIS A 44 20.04 -4.92 1.30
CA HIS A 44 19.58 -3.55 1.00
C HIS A 44 18.13 -3.51 0.55
N GLU A 45 17.66 -4.57 -0.11
CA GLU A 45 16.28 -4.71 -0.55
C GLU A 45 15.36 -5.10 0.62
N VAL A 46 15.82 -6.01 1.48
CA VAL A 46 15.11 -6.35 2.73
C VAL A 46 14.92 -5.09 3.58
N TRP A 47 15.99 -4.34 3.80
CA TRP A 47 15.99 -3.08 4.55
C TRP A 47 15.09 -2.03 3.89
N GLY A 48 15.23 -1.80 2.58
CA GLY A 48 14.42 -0.82 1.87
C GLY A 48 12.92 -1.15 1.87
N ARG A 49 12.56 -2.44 1.86
CA ARG A 49 11.17 -2.88 1.92
C ARG A 49 10.56 -2.74 3.31
N SER A 50 11.36 -2.94 4.36
CA SER A 50 10.93 -2.88 5.76
C SER A 50 11.08 -1.49 6.39
N TYR A 51 11.77 -0.56 5.74
CA TYR A 51 11.96 0.80 6.29
C TYR A 51 10.65 1.59 6.39
N CYS A 52 10.56 2.42 7.43
CA CYS A 52 9.40 3.23 7.79
C CYS A 52 8.76 3.97 6.59
N ARG A 53 7.52 3.61 6.26
CA ARG A 53 6.73 4.26 5.19
C ARG A 53 5.23 4.02 5.36
N ALA A 54 4.42 4.76 4.60
CA ALA A 54 2.98 4.55 4.54
C ALA A 54 2.67 3.34 3.65
N LEU A 55 2.15 2.26 4.23
CA LEU A 55 1.72 1.05 3.51
C LEU A 55 0.24 0.80 3.74
N GLU A 56 -0.39 0.16 2.76
CA GLU A 56 -1.76 -0.31 2.89
C GLU A 56 -1.85 -1.40 3.94
N LYS A 57 -2.81 -1.25 4.85
CA LYS A 57 -3.13 -2.20 5.89
C LYS A 57 -4.65 -2.31 6.01
N LEU A 58 -5.14 -3.53 6.21
CA LEU A 58 -6.52 -3.75 6.58
C LEU A 58 -6.75 -3.33 8.03
N VAL A 59 -7.69 -2.43 8.24
CA VAL A 59 -8.07 -1.90 9.55
C VAL A 59 -9.53 -2.26 9.79
N ASP A 60 -9.79 -2.88 10.93
CA ASP A 60 -11.14 -3.18 11.38
C ASP A 60 -11.91 -1.88 11.65
N ILE A 61 -13.13 -1.78 11.12
CA ILE A 61 -13.92 -0.55 11.20
C ILE A 61 -14.39 -0.30 12.64
N VAL A 62 -14.73 -1.35 13.40
CA VAL A 62 -15.22 -1.19 14.79
C VAL A 62 -14.14 -0.66 15.71
N THR A 63 -12.88 -0.99 15.44
CA THR A 63 -11.73 -0.41 16.17
C THR A 63 -11.60 1.10 15.94
N GLU A 64 -11.90 1.60 14.74
CA GLU A 64 -11.87 3.04 14.41
C GLU A 64 -13.14 3.77 14.84
N TYR A 65 -14.28 3.06 14.84
CA TYR A 65 -15.60 3.55 15.20
C TYR A 65 -16.24 2.66 16.28
N PRO A 66 -15.78 2.72 17.55
CA PRO A 66 -16.34 1.90 18.62
C PRO A 66 -17.84 2.14 18.85
N SER A 67 -18.34 3.34 18.50
CA SER A 67 -19.76 3.67 18.57
C SER A 67 -20.64 2.87 17.60
N GLU A 68 -20.05 2.25 16.57
CA GLU A 68 -20.77 1.45 15.58
C GLU A 68 -20.77 -0.05 15.93
N MET A 69 -20.29 -0.44 17.13
CA MET A 69 -20.16 -1.84 17.54
C MET A 69 -21.48 -2.63 17.57
N GLU A 70 -22.61 -1.94 17.68
CA GLU A 70 -23.95 -2.54 17.72
C GLU A 70 -24.43 -3.02 16.34
N TYR A 71 -23.74 -2.61 15.27
CA TYR A 71 -24.11 -2.88 13.89
C TYR A 71 -23.14 -3.85 13.24
N ILE A 72 -23.64 -4.66 12.31
CA ILE A 72 -22.78 -5.41 11.40
C ILE A 72 -22.40 -4.47 10.25
N LEU A 73 -21.09 -4.27 10.07
CA LEU A 73 -20.53 -3.46 8.99
C LEU A 73 -19.96 -4.37 7.90
N SER A 74 -20.33 -4.10 6.65
CA SER A 74 -19.83 -4.83 5.47
C SER A 74 -19.19 -3.86 4.47
N PRO A 75 -17.90 -4.03 4.13
CA PRO A 75 -16.97 -4.99 4.75
C PRO A 75 -16.71 -4.66 6.24
N SER A 76 -16.21 -5.63 7.02
CA SER A 76 -15.84 -5.38 8.42
C SER A 76 -14.49 -4.67 8.58
N CYS A 77 -13.65 -4.70 7.55
CA CYS A 77 -12.37 -4.01 7.50
C CYS A 77 -12.21 -3.22 6.18
N VAL A 78 -11.39 -2.17 6.23
CA VAL A 78 -11.08 -1.31 5.09
C VAL A 78 -9.57 -1.20 4.87
N SER A 79 -9.15 -1.00 3.62
CA SER A 79 -7.74 -0.76 3.28
C SER A 79 -7.39 0.71 3.50
N LEU A 80 -6.46 0.99 4.43
CA LEU A 80 -5.97 2.34 4.71
C LEU A 80 -4.46 2.38 4.70
N LYS A 81 -3.88 3.50 4.28
CA LYS A 81 -2.45 3.74 4.48
C LYS A 81 -2.15 4.02 5.95
N ARG A 82 -1.29 3.20 6.54
CA ARG A 82 -0.79 3.36 7.91
C ARG A 82 0.74 3.33 7.88
N CYS A 83 1.35 4.07 8.80
CA CYS A 83 2.80 4.04 8.97
C CYS A 83 3.17 2.70 9.57
N THR A 84 4.10 2.01 8.93
CA THR A 84 4.63 0.73 9.37
C THR A 84 6.07 0.58 8.88
N GLY A 85 6.76 -0.41 9.41
CA GLY A 85 8.18 -0.63 9.17
C GLY A 85 9.05 -0.34 10.39
N CYS A 86 10.33 -0.67 10.27
CA CYS A 86 11.34 -0.46 11.30
C CYS A 86 12.18 0.79 11.00
N CYS A 87 12.80 1.33 12.05
CA CYS A 87 13.60 2.55 11.98
C CYS A 87 15.12 2.32 12.09
N GLY A 88 15.54 1.07 12.26
CA GLY A 88 16.96 0.71 12.40
C GLY A 88 17.55 0.97 13.79
N ASP A 89 16.81 1.67 14.64
CA ASP A 89 17.13 2.01 16.01
C ASP A 89 15.88 1.73 16.85
N GLU A 90 16.04 1.01 17.96
CA GLU A 90 14.95 0.60 18.85
C GLU A 90 14.34 1.80 19.60
N ASP A 91 15.08 2.91 19.74
CA ASP A 91 14.60 4.15 20.37
C ASP A 91 13.72 4.97 19.41
N LEU A 92 13.69 4.61 18.12
CA LEU A 92 12.92 5.30 17.09
C LEU A 92 11.66 4.53 16.71
N HIS A 93 10.56 5.26 16.60
CA HIS A 93 9.26 4.73 16.18
C HIS A 93 8.85 5.31 14.84
N CYS A 94 8.23 4.49 13.99
CA CYS A 94 7.70 4.92 12.71
C CYS A 94 6.34 5.61 12.89
N LEU A 95 6.34 6.95 12.84
CA LEU A 95 5.17 7.77 13.16
C LEU A 95 4.68 8.60 11.96
N PRO A 96 3.36 8.87 11.87
CA PRO A 96 2.84 9.78 10.86
C PRO A 96 3.28 11.21 11.13
N VAL A 97 3.73 11.88 10.07
CA VAL A 97 4.04 13.32 10.08
C VAL A 97 3.08 14.13 9.20
N GLU A 98 2.28 13.44 8.39
CA GLU A 98 1.24 14.02 7.56
C GLU A 98 0.09 13.02 7.38
N THR A 99 -1.14 13.48 7.54
CA THR A 99 -2.36 12.68 7.41
C THR A 99 -3.39 13.35 6.50
N THR A 100 -4.27 12.54 5.94
CA THR A 100 -5.43 12.98 5.14
C THR A 100 -6.63 12.11 5.46
N ASN A 101 -7.84 12.57 5.12
CA ASN A 101 -9.06 11.79 5.29
C ASN A 101 -9.52 11.20 3.96
N VAL A 102 -10.01 9.97 4.00
CA VAL A 102 -10.75 9.34 2.90
C VAL A 102 -12.16 9.04 3.37
N THR A 103 -13.14 9.22 2.48
CA THR A 103 -14.53 8.82 2.77
C THR A 103 -14.82 7.54 2.02
N MET A 104 -15.35 6.54 2.71
CA MET A 104 -15.70 5.24 2.13
C MET A 104 -17.16 4.92 2.40
N GLN A 105 -17.81 4.27 1.44
CA GLN A 105 -19.16 3.78 1.59
C GLN A 105 -19.13 2.38 2.22
N ILE A 106 -19.86 2.21 3.32
CA ILE A 106 -19.95 0.98 4.09
C ILE A 106 -21.42 0.55 4.17
N LEU A 107 -21.70 -0.74 4.00
CA LEU A 107 -23.03 -1.28 4.23
C LEU A 107 -23.21 -1.51 5.73
N LYS A 108 -24.14 -0.78 6.33
CA LYS A 108 -24.53 -0.90 7.74
C LYS A 108 -25.80 -1.74 7.85
N ILE A 109 -25.70 -2.83 8.61
CA ILE A 109 -26.78 -3.80 8.82
C ILE A 109 -27.18 -3.74 10.30
N PRO A 110 -28.31 -3.10 10.64
CA PRO A 110 -28.83 -3.09 12.00
C PRO A 110 -29.47 -4.44 12.39
N PRO A 111 -29.60 -4.71 13.70
CA PRO A 111 -30.28 -5.92 14.18
C PRO A 111 -31.75 -5.95 13.77
N GLU A 112 -32.39 -4.79 13.74
CA GLU A 112 -33.76 -4.59 13.29
C GLU A 112 -33.79 -3.54 12.18
N GLY A 113 -34.55 -3.81 11.12
CA GLY A 113 -34.73 -2.89 10.00
C GLY A 113 -33.85 -3.21 8.78
N PRO A 114 -33.98 -2.42 7.70
CA PRO A 114 -33.29 -2.69 6.45
C PRO A 114 -31.81 -2.26 6.51
N PRO A 115 -30.92 -2.95 5.77
CA PRO A 115 -29.56 -2.48 5.52
C PRO A 115 -29.53 -1.12 4.81
N SER A 116 -28.51 -0.31 5.09
CA SER A 116 -28.31 0.99 4.44
C SER A 116 -26.84 1.25 4.15
N TYR A 117 -26.55 2.03 3.11
CA TYR A 117 -25.21 2.51 2.83
C TYR A 117 -24.95 3.79 3.63
N VAL A 118 -23.81 3.83 4.33
CA VAL A 118 -23.35 4.98 5.09
C VAL A 118 -21.96 5.41 4.62
N GLU A 119 -21.65 6.69 4.77
CA GLU A 119 -20.32 7.23 4.47
C GLU A 119 -19.53 7.40 5.77
N LEU A 120 -18.42 6.68 5.89
CA LEU A 120 -17.50 6.80 7.02
C LEU A 120 -16.20 7.45 6.58
N LYS A 121 -15.64 8.32 7.43
CA LYS A 121 -14.38 9.04 7.16
C LYS A 121 -13.22 8.39 7.90
N PHE A 122 -12.19 7.96 7.20
CA PHE A 122 -11.03 7.33 7.80
C PHE A 122 -9.79 8.21 7.64
N SER A 123 -8.98 8.28 8.70
CA SER A 123 -7.66 8.92 8.65
C SER A 123 -6.66 7.98 7.98
N GLN A 124 -5.92 8.51 7.01
CA GLN A 124 -4.83 7.87 6.30
C GLN A 124 -3.52 8.62 6.53
N HIS A 125 -2.43 7.88 6.60
CA HIS A 125 -1.10 8.44 6.70
C HIS A 125 -0.55 8.67 5.29
N VAL A 126 -0.10 9.89 5.01
CA VAL A 126 0.49 10.27 3.71
C VAL A 126 2.00 10.16 3.77
N ARG A 127 2.60 10.58 4.90
CA ARG A 127 4.05 10.62 5.08
C ARG A 127 4.42 10.16 6.50
N CYS A 128 5.47 9.36 6.58
CA CYS A 128 5.94 8.73 7.81
C CYS A 128 7.41 9.05 8.03
N GLU A 129 7.83 9.16 9.28
CA GLU A 129 9.23 9.35 9.66
C GLU A 129 9.56 8.60 10.94
N CYS A 130 10.83 8.25 11.08
CA CYS A 130 11.39 7.71 12.31
C CYS A 130 11.66 8.85 13.30
N ARG A 131 10.97 8.83 14.43
CA ARG A 131 11.07 9.86 15.47
C ARG A 131 11.21 9.19 16.84
N PRO A 132 11.97 9.78 17.79
CA PRO A 132 11.95 9.33 19.17
C PRO A 132 10.54 9.45 19.73
N LEU A 133 10.08 8.45 20.49
CA LEU A 133 8.82 8.58 21.20
C LEU A 133 9.01 9.65 22.27
N ARG A 134 8.35 10.81 22.14
CA ARG A 134 8.26 11.73 23.28
C ARG A 134 7.41 11.02 24.31
N GLU A 135 8.03 10.50 25.38
CA GLU A 135 7.30 10.13 26.58
C GLU A 135 6.39 11.30 26.92
N LYS A 136 5.08 11.04 27.00
CA LYS A 136 4.14 12.03 27.51
C LYS A 136 4.69 12.48 28.86
N MET A 137 5.21 13.69 28.94
CA MET A 137 5.65 14.28 30.21
C MET A 137 4.48 14.10 31.17
N LYS A 138 4.66 13.20 32.14
CA LYS A 138 3.77 13.07 33.29
C LYS A 138 3.64 14.50 33.84
N PRO A 139 2.44 15.07 33.98
CA PRO A 139 2.31 16.38 34.59
C PRO A 139 2.95 16.26 35.98
N GLU A 140 4.06 16.95 36.18
CA GLU A 140 4.69 17.08 37.49
C GLU A 140 3.63 17.68 38.40
N ARG A 141 3.15 16.87 39.34
CA ARG A 141 2.31 17.37 40.42
C ARG A 141 3.23 18.26 41.24
N CYS A 142 3.05 19.57 41.08
CA CYS A 142 3.55 20.55 42.03
C CYS A 142 2.97 20.15 43.40
N SER A 143 3.80 19.59 44.26
CA SER A 143 3.53 19.49 45.70
C SER A 143 4.60 20.29 46.39
N ASP A 144 4.24 21.55 46.56
CA ASP A 144 4.52 22.46 47.65
C ASP A 144 5.67 22.10 48.60
N ALA A 145 6.59 23.06 48.67
CA ALA A 145 7.55 23.18 49.75
C ALA A 145 6.84 23.27 51.12
N VAL A 146 7.39 22.57 52.11
CA VAL A 146 7.41 23.07 53.49
C VAL A 146 8.82 22.86 54.05
N PRO A 147 9.57 23.92 54.38
CA PRO A 147 10.80 23.79 55.15
C PRO A 147 10.51 23.90 56.66
N GLY A 148 11.10 22.99 57.44
CA GLY A 148 11.37 23.20 58.86
C GLY A 148 10.36 22.59 59.83
N THR A 149 10.82 21.61 60.61
CA THR A 149 11.18 21.75 62.04
C THR A 149 12.01 20.55 62.45
#